data_AF-A0A392S0S6-F1
#
_entry.id   AF-A0A392S0S6-F1
#
_cell.length_a   1.000
_cell.length_b   1.000
_cell.length_c   1.000
_cell.angle_alpha   90.00
_cell.angle_beta   90.00
_cell.angle_gamma   90.00
#
_symmetry.space_group_name_H-M   'P 1'
#
loop_
_entity.id
_entity.type
_entity.pdbx_description
1 polymer ?
#
loop_
_entity_poly.entity_id
_entity_poly.type
_entity_poly.pdbx_seq_one_letter_code
_entity_poly.pdbx_strand_id
1 'polypeptide(L)'
;GAAKDWIYYLEPNSIASWTALKKVFLERYFPASRAASIRKEICGIRQGNESLTEYWERFKHLVSSCPQHQITEQLLIQYFYEGLLPMDRNILDAA
;
A
#
# COMPACT_ATOMS: atom_id res chain seq x y z
N GLY A 1 -6.33 -1.10 23.04
CA GLY A 1 -6.21 -0.68 21.63
C GLY A 1 -6.50 -1.89 20.78
N ALA A 2 -7.34 -1.81 19.75
CA ALA A 2 -8.05 -2.97 19.20
C ALA A 2 -7.18 -4.22 18.90
N ALA A 3 -5.95 -4.03 18.41
CA ALA A 3 -4.99 -5.11 18.19
C ALA A 3 -4.48 -5.77 19.50
N LYS A 4 -4.14 -4.95 20.49
CA LYS A 4 -3.73 -5.41 21.83
C LYS A 4 -4.86 -6.18 22.49
N ASP A 5 -6.07 -5.62 22.46
CA ASP A 5 -7.24 -6.21 23.10
C ASP A 5 -7.60 -7.56 22.45
N TRP A 6 -7.53 -7.66 21.11
CA TRP A 6 -7.73 -8.91 20.38
C TRP A 6 -6.78 -10.03 20.83
N ILE A 7 -5.48 -9.76 20.99
CA ILE A 7 -4.51 -10.76 21.45
C ILE A 7 -4.86 -11.27 22.86
N TYR A 8 -5.34 -10.41 23.76
CA TYR A 8 -5.73 -10.81 25.12
C TYR A 8 -6.96 -11.71 25.16
N TYR A 9 -7.85 -11.63 24.16
CA TYR A 9 -9.06 -12.46 24.07
C TYR A 9 -8.86 -13.76 23.29
N LEU A 10 -7.65 -14.03 22.77
CA LEU A 10 -7.37 -15.31 22.13
C LEU A 10 -7.35 -16.43 23.18
N GLU A 11 -7.91 -17.59 22.82
CA GLU A 11 -7.87 -18.75 23.69
C GLU A 11 -6.41 -19.16 23.97
N PRO A 12 -6.07 -19.54 25.21
CA PRO A 12 -4.75 -20.06 25.54
C PRO A 12 -4.37 -21.22 24.61
N ASN A 13 -3.13 -21.24 24.13
CA ASN A 13 -2.60 -22.26 23.20
C ASN A 13 -3.27 -22.35 21.81
N SER A 14 -4.19 -21.43 21.47
CA SER A 14 -4.80 -21.39 20.12
C SER A 14 -3.80 -21.09 18.99
N ILE A 15 -2.69 -20.44 19.32
CA ILE A 15 -1.63 -20.09 18.37
C ILE A 15 -0.29 -20.61 18.89
N ALA A 16 0.20 -21.67 18.28
CA ALA A 16 1.36 -22.44 18.75
C ALA A 16 2.73 -21.87 18.32
N SER A 17 2.78 -20.83 17.49
CA SER A 17 4.04 -20.23 17.03
C SER A 17 3.90 -18.75 16.66
N TRP A 18 5.03 -18.04 16.68
CA TRP A 18 5.10 -16.67 16.20
C TRP A 18 4.67 -16.53 14.73
N THR A 19 5.02 -17.50 13.88
CA THR A 19 4.63 -17.52 12.47
C THR A 19 3.11 -17.62 12.31
N ALA A 20 2.46 -18.47 13.11
CA ALA A 20 1.00 -18.59 13.13
C ALA A 20 0.35 -17.29 13.63
N LEU A 21 0.89 -16.66 14.68
CA LEU A 21 0.38 -15.38 15.20
C LEU A 21 0.45 -14.28 14.14
N LYS A 22 1.60 -14.16 13.46
CA LYS A 22 1.80 -13.19 12.38
C LYS A 22 0.79 -13.40 11.25
N LYS A 23 0.53 -14.65 10.86
CA LYS A 23 -0.44 -14.97 9.81
C LYS A 23 -1.86 -14.52 10.19
N VAL A 24 -2.36 -14.93 11.35
CA VAL A 24 -3.74 -14.60 11.78
C VAL A 24 -3.90 -13.09 12.03
N PHE A 25 -2.87 -12.43 12.56
CA PHE A 25 -2.86 -10.98 12.72
C PHE A 25 -2.99 -10.27 11.36
N LEU A 26 -2.21 -10.68 10.37
CA LEU A 26 -2.27 -10.10 9.03
C LEU A 26 -3.62 -10.38 8.36
N GLU A 27 -4.17 -11.60 8.48
CA GLU A 27 -5.51 -11.92 7.97
C GLU A 27 -6.60 -11.03 8.60
N ARG A 28 -6.49 -10.74 9.90
CA ARG A 28 -7.46 -9.93 10.63
C ARG A 28 -7.38 -8.44 10.32
N TYR A 29 -6.18 -7.86 10.31
CA TYR A 29 -5.98 -6.41 10.24
C TYR A 29 -5.53 -5.91 8.86
N PHE A 30 -4.98 -6.79 8.02
CA PHE A 30 -4.49 -6.50 6.67
C PHE A 30 -4.96 -7.58 5.68
N PRO A 31 -6.29 -7.78 5.54
CA PRO A 31 -6.83 -8.84 4.70
C PRO A 31 -6.39 -8.70 3.25
N ALA A 32 -6.37 -9.81 2.51
CA ALA A 32 -6.01 -9.84 1.10
C ALA A 32 -6.86 -8.88 0.25
N SER A 33 -8.12 -8.63 0.62
CA SER A 33 -9.01 -7.65 -0.01
C SER A 33 -8.49 -6.21 0.12
N ARG A 34 -7.96 -5.84 1.29
CA ARG A 34 -7.33 -4.53 1.51
C ARG A 34 -6.08 -4.37 0.66
N ALA A 35 -5.24 -5.39 0.62
CA ALA A 35 -4.05 -5.41 -0.25
C ALA A 35 -4.45 -5.31 -1.74
N ALA A 36 -5.53 -5.99 -2.15
CA ALA A 36 -6.05 -5.91 -3.51
C ALA A 36 -6.59 -4.51 -3.87
N SER A 37 -7.30 -3.85 -2.94
CA SER A 37 -7.76 -2.47 -3.13
C SER A 37 -6.57 -1.53 -3.33
N ILE A 38 -5.57 -1.59 -2.45
CA ILE A 38 -4.39 -0.74 -2.53
C ILE A 38 -3.62 -0.99 -3.83
N ARG A 39 -3.46 -2.25 -4.26
CA ARG A 39 -2.88 -2.55 -5.58
C ARG A 39 -3.66 -1.90 -6.73
N LYS A 40 -4.99 -1.95 -6.68
CA LYS A 40 -5.85 -1.33 -7.70
C LYS A 40 -5.70 0.19 -7.71
N GLU A 41 -5.61 0.81 -6.53
CA GLU A 41 -5.39 2.25 -6.39
C GLU A 41 -4.01 2.68 -6.90
N ILE A 42 -2.96 1.91 -6.61
CA ILE A 42 -1.61 2.15 -7.16
C ILE A 42 -1.61 2.02 -8.68
N CYS A 43 -2.18 0.94 -9.23
CA CYS A 43 -2.22 0.72 -10.68
C CYS A 43 -3.06 1.77 -11.42
N GLY A 44 -4.12 2.27 -10.79
CA GLY A 44 -5.03 3.27 -11.37
C GLY A 44 -4.69 4.71 -11.01
N ILE A 45 -3.51 4.96 -10.42
CA ILE A 45 -3.19 6.29 -9.90
C ILE A 45 -3.08 7.32 -11.04
N ARG A 46 -3.68 8.50 -10.83
CA ARG A 46 -3.66 9.63 -11.76
C ARG A 46 -3.51 10.93 -10.97
N GLN A 47 -2.73 11.88 -11.47
CA GLN A 47 -2.49 13.18 -10.85
C GLN A 47 -3.76 14.03 -10.77
N GLY A 48 -4.61 14.00 -11.81
CA GLY A 48 -5.86 14.75 -11.80
C GLY A 48 -5.61 16.26 -11.67
N ASN A 49 -6.13 16.86 -10.61
CA ASN A 49 -5.98 18.29 -10.32
C ASN A 49 -4.94 18.57 -9.22
N GLU A 50 -4.20 17.55 -8.77
CA GLU A 50 -3.18 17.69 -7.73
C GLU A 50 -1.91 18.33 -8.31
N SER A 51 -1.21 19.11 -7.48
CA SER A 51 0.17 19.49 -7.79
C SER A 51 1.07 18.25 -7.82
N LEU A 52 2.21 18.34 -8.52
CA LEU A 52 3.18 17.24 -8.59
C LEU A 52 3.63 16.77 -7.18
N THR A 53 3.80 17.71 -6.26
CA THR A 53 4.20 17.42 -4.87
C THR A 53 3.10 16.66 -4.12
N GLU A 54 1.85 17.10 -4.19
CA GLU A 54 0.72 16.42 -3.54
C GLU A 54 0.53 15.01 -4.10
N TYR A 55 0.64 14.87 -5.43
CA TYR A 55 0.58 13.60 -6.12
C TYR A 55 1.67 12.63 -5.66
N TRP A 56 2.91 13.12 -5.54
CA TRP A 56 4.04 12.33 -5.03
C TRP A 56 3.83 11.87 -3.58
N GLU A 57 3.39 12.77 -2.69
CA GLU A 57 3.09 12.40 -1.30
C GLU A 57 1.98 11.37 -1.21
N ARG A 58 0.91 11.52 -2.00
CA ARG A 58 -0.19 10.53 -2.06
C ARG A 58 0.29 9.18 -2.58
N PHE A 59 1.13 9.17 -3.62
CA PHE A 59 1.72 7.93 -4.14
C PHE A 59 2.58 7.22 -3.07
N LYS A 60 3.48 7.95 -2.39
CA LYS A 60 4.29 7.40 -1.29
C LYS A 60 3.43 6.84 -0.17
N HIS A 61 2.39 7.57 0.22
CA HIS A 61 1.46 7.11 1.26
C HIS A 61 0.76 5.81 0.85
N LEU A 62 0.26 5.70 -0.39
CA LEU A 62 -0.36 4.48 -0.92
C LEU A 62 0.59 3.29 -0.88
N VAL A 63 1.83 3.46 -1.34
CA VAL A 63 2.85 2.40 -1.35
C VAL A 63 3.19 1.95 0.08
N SER A 64 3.38 2.90 1.02
CA SER A 64 3.68 2.59 2.42
C SER A 64 2.52 1.93 3.18
N SER A 65 1.28 2.14 2.72
CA SER A 65 0.07 1.62 3.38
C SER A 65 -0.08 0.09 3.28
N CYS A 66 0.66 -0.57 2.38
CA CYS A 66 0.63 -2.02 2.24
C CYS A 66 1.99 -2.60 1.81
N PRO A 67 2.92 -2.87 2.76
CA PRO A 67 4.24 -3.42 2.43
C PRO A 67 4.20 -4.74 1.63
N GLN A 68 3.10 -5.47 1.71
CA GLN A 68 2.82 -6.73 1.01
C GLN A 68 2.05 -6.54 -0.32
N HIS A 69 2.13 -5.35 -0.92
CA HIS A 69 1.47 -5.04 -2.19
C HIS A 69 2.01 -5.85 -3.37
N GLN A 70 3.20 -6.45 -3.29
CA GLN A 70 3.78 -7.34 -4.33
C GLN A 70 3.97 -6.69 -5.71
N ILE A 71 4.06 -5.36 -5.75
CA ILE A 71 4.33 -4.60 -6.97
C ILE A 71 5.83 -4.33 -7.00
N THR A 72 6.47 -4.61 -8.12
CA THR A 72 7.91 -4.34 -8.31
C THR A 72 8.17 -2.84 -8.36
N GLU A 73 9.37 -2.42 -7.98
CA GLU A 73 9.79 -1.01 -8.06
C GLU A 73 9.66 -0.44 -9.47
N GLN A 74 10.03 -1.24 -10.49
CA GLN A 74 9.87 -0.84 -11.90
C GLN A 74 8.41 -0.54 -12.26
N LEU A 75 7.46 -1.36 -11.82
CA LEU A 75 6.03 -1.12 -12.06
C LEU A 75 5.52 0.07 -11.25
N LEU A 76 6.03 0.30 -10.04
CA LEU A 76 5.70 1.50 -9.25
C LEU A 76 6.09 2.78 -10.00
N ILE A 77 7.33 2.83 -10.52
CA ILE A 77 7.82 3.95 -11.31
C ILE A 77 6.96 4.13 -12.56
N GLN A 78 6.64 3.03 -13.26
CA GLN A 78 5.81 3.07 -14.45
C GLN A 78 4.41 3.64 -14.15
N TYR A 79 3.70 3.14 -13.13
CA TYR A 79 2.36 3.63 -12.79
C TYR A 79 2.35 5.07 -12.33
N PHE A 80 3.36 5.49 -11.57
CA PHE A 80 3.56 6.88 -11.19
C PHE A 80 3.73 7.77 -12.44
N TYR A 81 4.67 7.42 -13.32
CA TYR A 81 4.97 8.19 -14.52
C TYR A 81 3.77 8.25 -15.49
N GLU A 82 3.10 7.12 -15.71
CA GLU A 82 1.90 7.03 -16.55
C GLU A 82 0.72 7.84 -15.97
N GLY A 83 0.70 8.06 -14.66
CA GLY A 83 -0.34 8.80 -13.97
C GLY A 83 -0.18 10.31 -13.96
N LEU A 84 1.00 10.81 -14.34
CA LEU A 84 1.30 12.25 -14.41
C LEU A 84 0.54 12.96 -15.53
N LEU A 85 0.29 14.25 -15.31
CA LEU A 85 -0.11 15.18 -16.36
C LEU A 85 1.03 15.34 -17.38
N PRO A 86 0.71 15.58 -18.68
CA PRO A 86 1.73 15.73 -19.71
C PRO A 86 2.76 16.83 -19.40
N MET A 87 2.34 17.92 -18.75
CA MET A 87 3.23 19.04 -18.43
C MET A 87 4.27 18.63 -17.38
N ASP A 88 3.86 17.94 -16.32
CA ASP A 88 4.77 17.47 -15.27
C ASP A 88 5.67 16.32 -15.74
N ARG A 89 5.18 15.51 -16.67
CA ARG A 89 5.98 14.47 -17.33
C ARG A 89 7.16 15.09 -18.10
N ASN A 90 6.93 16.17 -18.83
CA ASN A 90 8.00 16.89 -19.55
C ASN A 90 9.07 17.46 -18.60
N ILE A 91 8.69 17.86 -17.37
CA ILE A 91 9.65 18.35 -16.37
C ILE A 91 10.58 17.20 -15.95
N LEU A 92 10.05 16.01 -15.74
CA LEU A 92 10.85 14.83 -15.37
C LEU A 92 11.72 14.32 -16.53
N ASP A 93 11.25 14.42 -17.77
CA ASP A 93 12.01 14.00 -18.94
C ASP A 93 13.14 14.99 -19.30
N ALA A 94 13.03 16.25 -18.85
CA ALA A 94 14.01 17.30 -19.09
C ALA A 94 15.09 17.41 -17.99
N ALA A 95 14.94 16.66 -16.89
CA ALA A 95 15.88 16.61 -15.76
C ALA A 95 16.95 15.52 -15.96
#